data_AF-A0A1C7MH61-F1
#
_entry.id   AF-A0A1C7MH61-F1
#
_cell.length_a   1.000
_cell.length_b   1.000
_cell.length_c   1.000
_cell.angle_alpha   90.00
_cell.angle_beta   90.00
_cell.angle_gamma   90.00
#
_symmetry.space_group_name_H-M   'P 1'
#
loop_
_entity.id
_entity.type
_entity.pdbx_description
1 polymer ?
#
loop_
_entity_poly.entity_id
_entity_poly.type
_entity_poly.pdbx_seq_one_letter_code
_entity_poly.pdbx_strand_id
1 'polypeptide(L)'
;MDHAHGGDFLWPEERKLLHHFISLHHDAFAWNDSKHGRFRTDFFPSIEFPVIPHKPWVQCNIPIPPSIYDEVCGIIKKKIAAGVYEPSNSLYRS
;
A
#
# COMPACT_ATOMS: atom_id res chain seq x y z
N MET A 1 19.66 15.27 9.98
CA MET A 1 18.36 15.59 9.35
C MET A 1 18.47 16.79 8.42
N ASP A 2 19.29 17.80 8.71
CA ASP A 2 19.51 18.94 7.80
C ASP A 2 20.07 18.59 6.42
N HIS A 3 20.82 17.48 6.29
CA HIS A 3 21.26 16.97 4.97
C HIS A 3 20.10 16.59 4.02
N ALA A 4 18.88 16.38 4.53
CA ALA A 4 17.71 16.07 3.71
C ALA A 4 17.08 17.31 3.04
N HIS A 5 17.50 18.52 3.44
CA HIS A 5 16.97 19.78 2.96
C HIS A 5 18.10 20.63 2.37
N GLY A 6 18.35 20.46 1.06
CA GLY A 6 19.47 21.09 0.35
C GLY A 6 19.28 22.56 -0.06
N GLY A 7 18.40 23.33 0.61
CA GLY A 7 18.14 24.72 0.20
C GLY A 7 17.59 25.63 1.30
N ASP A 8 17.58 26.93 1.01
CA ASP A 8 17.17 28.03 1.91
C ASP A 8 15.65 28.26 1.93
N PHE A 9 14.85 27.26 1.55
CA PHE A 9 13.39 27.37 1.49
C PHE A 9 12.76 27.56 2.88
N LEU A 10 13.31 26.90 3.91
CA LEU A 10 12.84 26.99 5.29
C LEU A 10 13.87 27.71 6.16
N TRP A 11 13.39 28.53 7.09
CA TRP A 11 14.25 29.13 8.10
C TRP A 11 14.78 28.07 9.08
N PRO A 12 15.93 28.33 9.75
CA PRO A 12 16.48 27.40 10.74
C PRO A 12 15.47 26.98 11.82
N GLU A 13 14.61 27.90 12.26
CA GLU A 13 13.57 27.67 13.26
C GLU A 13 12.44 26.78 12.73
N GLU A 14 12.00 27.00 11.49
CA GLU A 14 10.97 26.19 10.85
C GLU A 14 11.46 24.75 10.63
N ARG A 15 12.73 24.56 10.26
CA ARG A 15 13.34 23.23 10.16
C ARG A 15 13.37 22.52 11.50
N LYS A 16 13.72 23.21 12.59
CA LYS A 16 13.68 22.64 13.94
C LYS A 16 12.26 22.18 14.31
N LEU A 17 11.25 22.99 14.00
CA LEU A 17 9.85 22.64 14.25
C LEU A 17 9.43 21.42 13.44
N LEU A 18 9.76 21.38 12.14
CA LEU A 18 9.45 20.25 11.26
C LEU A 18 10.11 18.95 11.75
N HIS A 19 11.40 18.98 12.09
CA HIS A 19 12.11 17.83 12.63
C HIS A 19 11.47 17.32 13.91
N HIS A 20 11.08 18.23 14.81
CA HIS A 20 10.40 17.87 16.05
C HIS A 20 9.04 17.22 15.76
N PHE A 21 8.22 17.81 14.88
CA PHE A 21 6.93 17.28 14.49
C PHE A 21 7.04 15.88 13.87
N ILE A 22 7.95 15.69 12.92
CA ILE A 22 8.17 14.38 12.28
C ILE A 22 8.65 13.35 13.30
N SER A 23 9.52 13.74 14.24
CA SER A 23 10.00 12.84 15.29
C SER A 23 8.88 12.42 16.25
N LEU A 24 8.02 13.36 16.66
CA LEU A 24 6.87 13.08 17.52
C LEU A 24 5.86 12.15 16.84
N HIS A 25 5.64 12.33 15.54
CA HIS A 25 4.65 11.58 14.76
C HIS A 25 5.27 10.54 13.85
N HIS A 26 6.48 10.05 14.16
CA HIS A 26 7.22 9.13 13.30
C HIS A 26 6.37 7.91 12.88
N ASP A 27 5.54 7.38 13.77
CA ASP A 27 4.72 6.20 13.51
C ASP A 27 3.45 6.49 12.72
N ALA A 28 3.07 7.76 12.56
CA ALA A 28 1.95 8.16 11.71
C ALA A 28 2.33 8.13 10.21
N PHE A 29 3.63 8.14 9.89
CA PHE A 29 4.11 8.11 8.51
C PHE A 29 4.43 6.68 8.04
N ALA A 30 3.96 6.36 6.83
CA ALA A 30 4.31 5.12 6.15
C ALA A 30 5.67 5.28 5.44
N TRP A 31 6.77 5.08 6.18
CA TRP A 31 8.13 5.19 5.63
C TRP A 31 8.47 4.12 4.57
N ASN A 32 7.72 3.03 4.55
CA ASN A 32 7.81 1.95 3.58
C ASN A 32 6.45 1.24 3.47
N ASP A 33 6.29 0.37 2.46
CA ASP A 33 5.03 -0.35 2.22
C ASP A 33 4.60 -1.24 3.39
N SER A 34 5.52 -1.71 4.25
CA SER A 34 5.15 -2.54 5.41
C SER A 34 4.59 -1.72 6.57
N LYS A 35 4.79 -0.39 6.56
CA LYS A 35 4.15 0.55 7.50
C LYS A 35 2.84 1.11 6.96
N HIS A 36 2.34 0.62 5.84
CA HIS A 36 1.03 1.02 5.34
C HIS A 36 -0.04 0.60 6.36
N GLY A 37 -0.76 1.57 6.92
CA GLY A 37 -1.81 1.31 7.89
C GLY A 37 -2.96 0.50 7.29
N ARG A 38 -3.69 -0.23 8.14
CA ARG A 38 -4.96 -0.88 7.80
C ARG A 38 -6.06 -0.30 8.66
N PHE A 39 -7.26 -0.18 8.09
CA PHE A 39 -8.43 0.15 8.90
C PHE A 39 -8.60 -0.91 9.98
N ARG A 40 -8.83 -0.44 11.21
CA ARG A 40 -9.11 -1.33 12.31
C ARG A 40 -10.50 -1.94 12.11
N THR A 41 -10.58 -3.26 12.13
CA THR A 41 -11.81 -4.01 11.87
C THR A 41 -12.90 -3.81 12.92
N ASP A 42 -12.53 -3.33 14.12
CA ASP A 42 -13.46 -2.95 15.18
C ASP A 42 -14.14 -1.59 14.94
N PHE A 43 -13.52 -0.71 14.16
CA PHE A 43 -14.10 0.57 13.73
C PHE A 43 -14.80 0.44 12.36
N PHE A 44 -14.21 -0.33 11.46
CA PHE A 44 -14.69 -0.48 10.08
C PHE A 44 -14.87 -1.98 9.76
N PRO A 45 -16.10 -2.52 9.86
CA PRO A 45 -16.36 -3.89 9.48
C PRO A 45 -16.18 -4.09 7.97
N SER A 46 -15.96 -5.34 7.56
CA SER A 46 -15.90 -5.70 6.15
C SER A 46 -17.19 -5.33 5.42
N ILE A 47 -17.05 -4.86 4.17
CA ILE A 47 -18.19 -4.52 3.33
C ILE A 47 -18.81 -5.81 2.77
N GLU A 48 -20.12 -5.94 2.91
CA GLU A 48 -20.90 -6.99 2.27
C GLU A 48 -21.42 -6.49 0.92
N PHE A 49 -21.01 -7.16 -0.17
CA PHE A 49 -21.49 -6.82 -1.50
C PHE A 49 -22.88 -7.43 -1.74
N PRO A 50 -23.90 -6.62 -2.10
CA PRO A 50 -25.20 -7.17 -2.48
C PRO A 50 -25.07 -7.92 -3.81
N VAL A 51 -25.47 -9.20 -3.83
CA VAL A 51 -25.40 -10.05 -5.03
C VAL A 51 -26.79 -10.47 -5.48
N ILE A 52 -27.00 -10.49 -6.80
CA ILE A 52 -28.16 -11.13 -7.44
C ILE A 52 -27.78 -12.55 -7.89
N PRO A 53 -28.73 -13.48 -8.09
CA PRO A 53 -28.40 -14.80 -8.66
C PRO A 53 -27.71 -14.66 -10.02
N HIS A 54 -26.48 -15.14 -10.14
CA HIS A 54 -25.71 -15.09 -11.38
C HIS A 54 -24.64 -16.19 -11.43
N LYS A 55 -24.05 -16.37 -12.61
CA LYS A 55 -22.87 -17.21 -12.80
C LYS A 55 -21.61 -16.38 -12.53
N PRO A 56 -20.68 -16.83 -11.67
CA PRO A 56 -19.42 -16.13 -11.43
C PRO A 56 -18.64 -15.88 -12.74
N TRP A 57 -17.97 -14.71 -12.80
CA TRP A 57 -17.19 -14.31 -13.97
C TRP A 57 -15.79 -14.92 -13.94
N VAL A 58 -15.42 -15.61 -15.01
CA VAL A 58 -14.09 -16.22 -15.17
C VAL A 58 -13.50 -15.75 -16.50
N GLN A 59 -12.44 -14.95 -16.42
CA GLN A 59 -11.68 -14.47 -17.56
C GLN A 59 -10.29 -15.13 -17.61
N CYS A 60 -9.81 -15.38 -18.83
CA CYS A 60 -8.44 -15.82 -19.04
C CYS A 60 -7.46 -14.68 -18.76
N ASN A 61 -6.42 -14.97 -17.99
CA ASN A 61 -5.40 -14.00 -17.61
C ASN A 61 -4.62 -13.56 -18.87
N ILE A 62 -4.40 -12.25 -19.01
CA ILE A 62 -3.58 -11.70 -20.09
C ILE A 62 -2.11 -12.14 -19.86
N PRO A 63 -1.43 -12.70 -20.86
CA PRO A 63 -0.04 -13.12 -20.69
C PRO A 63 0.85 -11.91 -20.41
N ILE A 64 1.71 -12.04 -19.39
CA ILE A 64 2.68 -11.00 -19.03
C ILE A 64 3.86 -11.11 -20.00
N PRO A 65 4.25 -10.01 -20.68
CA PRO A 65 5.41 -10.00 -21.55
C PRO A 65 6.69 -10.40 -20.79
N PRO A 66 7.58 -11.20 -21.40
CA PRO A 66 8.80 -11.69 -20.72
C PRO A 66 9.69 -10.58 -20.18
N SER A 67 9.75 -9.42 -20.84
CA SER A 67 10.61 -8.29 -20.45
C SER A 67 10.23 -7.67 -19.11
N ILE A 68 8.97 -7.78 -18.67
CA ILE A 68 8.46 -7.18 -17.42
C ILE A 68 8.06 -8.24 -16.39
N TYR A 69 8.26 -9.52 -16.69
CA TYR A 69 7.75 -10.63 -15.86
C TYR A 69 8.29 -10.57 -14.43
N ASP A 70 9.60 -10.43 -14.27
CA ASP A 70 10.25 -10.41 -12.96
C ASP A 70 9.84 -9.19 -12.13
N GLU A 71 9.63 -8.04 -12.79
CA GLU A 71 9.15 -6.82 -12.14
C GLU A 71 7.72 -7.02 -11.60
N VAL A 72 6.81 -7.56 -12.41
CA VAL A 72 5.44 -7.85 -12.00
C VAL A 72 5.42 -8.86 -10.85
N CYS A 73 6.23 -9.92 -10.92
CA CYS A 73 6.36 -10.88 -9.82
C CYS A 73 6.88 -10.21 -8.54
N GLY A 74 7.83 -9.29 -8.64
CA GLY A 74 8.34 -8.50 -7.52
C GLY A 74 7.24 -7.66 -6.85
N ILE A 75 6.44 -6.96 -7.64
CA ILE A 75 5.31 -6.15 -7.16
C ILE A 75 4.28 -7.01 -6.43
N ILE A 76 3.89 -8.16 -7.00
CA ILE A 76 2.91 -9.05 -6.37
C ILE A 76 3.43 -9.57 -5.03
N LYS A 77 4.69 -10.03 -4.97
CA LYS A 77 5.31 -10.49 -3.73
C LYS A 77 5.37 -9.39 -2.67
N LYS A 78 5.69 -8.15 -3.07
CA LYS A 78 5.72 -6.98 -2.16
C LYS A 78 4.34 -6.71 -1.57
N LYS A 79 3.28 -6.77 -2.39
CA LYS A 79 1.89 -6.57 -1.95
C LYS A 79 1.38 -7.70 -1.03
N ILE A 80 1.80 -8.94 -1.28
CA ILE A 80 1.51 -10.07 -0.37
C ILE A 80 2.24 -9.86 0.97
N ALA A 81 3.52 -9.49 0.94
CA ALA A 81 4.29 -9.23 2.16
C ALA A 81 3.75 -8.04 2.98
N ALA A 82 3.19 -7.03 2.31
CA ALA A 82 2.49 -5.92 2.96
C ALA A 82 1.08 -6.29 3.48
N GLY A 83 0.59 -7.51 3.22
CA GLY A 83 -0.75 -7.96 3.63
C GLY A 83 -1.90 -7.33 2.84
N VAL A 84 -1.61 -6.70 1.69
CA VAL A 84 -2.63 -6.11 0.80
C VAL A 84 -3.31 -7.20 -0.04
N TYR A 85 -2.54 -8.19 -0.49
CA TYR A 85 -3.04 -9.33 -1.26
C TYR A 85 -2.94 -10.62 -0.44
N GLU A 86 -3.99 -11.43 -0.53
CA GLU A 86 -4.08 -12.73 0.13
C GLU A 86 -4.37 -13.82 -0.90
N PRO A 87 -3.76 -15.01 -0.77
CA PRO A 87 -4.12 -16.16 -1.58
C PRO A 87 -5.58 -16.54 -1.34
N SER A 88 -6.33 -16.77 -2.42
CA SER A 88 -7.74 -17.19 -2.34
C SER A 88 -8.08 -18.22 -3.40
N ASN A 89 -9.10 -19.02 -3.13
CA ASN A 89 -9.72 -19.92 -4.11
C ASN A 89 -11.14 -19.42 -4.38
N SER A 90 -11.28 -18.60 -5.43
CA SER A 90 -12.53 -17.94 -5.79
C SER A 90 -13.06 -18.47 -7.12
N LEU A 91 -14.39 -18.49 -7.25
CA LEU A 91 -15.06 -18.73 -8.52
C LEU A 91 -14.96 -17.51 -9.46
N TYR A 92 -14.62 -16.33 -8.93
CA TYR A 92 -14.30 -15.16 -9.75
C TYR A 92 -12.82 -15.15 -10.10
N ARG A 93 -12.52 -14.89 -11.37
CA ARG A 93 -11.15 -14.73 -11.86
C ARG A 93 -11.13 -13.68 -12.96
N SER A 94 -10.23 -12.71 -12.84
CA SER A 94 -9.91 -11.68 -13.84
C SER A 94 -8.54 -11.89 -14.47
#